data_AF-A0A1Y6H1S8-F1
#
_entry.id   AF-A0A1Y6H1S8-F1
#
_cell.length_a   1.000
_cell.length_b   1.000
_cell.length_c   1.000
_cell.angle_alpha   90.00
_cell.angle_beta   90.00
_cell.angle_gamma   90.00
#
_symmetry.space_group_name_H-M   'P 1'
#
loop_
_entity.id
_entity.type
_entity.pdbx_description
1 polymer ?
#
loop_
_entity_poly.entity_id
_entity_poly.type
_entity_poly.pdbx_seq_one_letter_code
_entity_poly.pdbx_strand_id
1 'polypeptide(L)'
;MAHPHYRPRRMRHDAFSRRLMRENTLTTDDLIWPVFVHELSGRAPIASMPGVARLSLDELLREAEAALELGIPVIDLFPVIDPSGKSLDASEAWNPDGLAQRAVRALKARFPELGVMTDVALDPYTTHGQDGIIDDKGYVLNEITVEALVKQSLSHAQAGVDIISPSDMMDGRIGAIRRALDADDHLDVRIMAYSAKYASAFYGPFRDAVGSAGNLGKADKTTYQMDPANSDEAMREIALDLEEGADMVMVKPGMPYLDVVRRVKEEFRVPTFAYQVSGEYAMLKAAAANGWLDERMCVLEALMAFKRAGADGVLTYFAPQVARWMREG
;
A
#
# COMPACT_ATOMS: atom_id res chain seq x y z
N MET A 1 34.93 -9.85 -20.41
CA MET A 1 35.94 -10.11 -19.35
C MET A 1 36.15 -11.61 -19.22
N ALA A 2 37.37 -12.13 -19.31
CA ALA A 2 37.64 -13.57 -19.30
C ALA A 2 38.26 -14.07 -17.98
N HIS A 3 37.86 -15.25 -17.53
CA HIS A 3 38.59 -16.00 -16.50
C HIS A 3 39.95 -16.44 -17.09
N PRO A 4 41.08 -16.33 -16.37
CA PRO A 4 41.24 -16.07 -14.93
C PRO A 4 41.45 -14.60 -14.54
N HIS A 5 41.46 -13.67 -15.50
CA HIS A 5 41.72 -12.25 -15.23
C HIS A 5 40.58 -11.61 -14.44
N TYR A 6 39.33 -11.94 -14.78
CA TYR A 6 38.15 -11.54 -14.01
C TYR A 6 37.69 -12.66 -13.07
N ARG A 7 37.74 -12.40 -11.76
CA ARG A 7 37.30 -13.33 -10.71
C ARG A 7 36.32 -12.62 -9.77
N PRO A 8 35.01 -12.71 -10.02
CA PRO A 8 33.99 -12.02 -9.20
C PRO A 8 34.08 -12.36 -7.70
N ARG A 9 34.57 -13.55 -7.35
CA ARG A 9 34.79 -13.96 -5.95
C ARG A 9 35.77 -13.06 -5.20
N ARG A 10 36.67 -12.32 -5.87
CA ARG A 10 37.60 -11.39 -5.20
C ARG A 10 36.84 -10.33 -4.41
N MET A 11 35.84 -9.71 -5.03
CA MET A 11 35.03 -8.69 -4.34
C MET A 11 34.03 -9.28 -3.34
N ARG A 12 33.77 -10.59 -3.44
CA ARG A 12 32.95 -11.36 -2.50
C ARG A 12 33.77 -12.07 -1.42
N HIS A 13 35.05 -11.76 -1.23
CA HIS A 13 35.87 -12.47 -0.25
C HIS A 13 35.60 -11.92 1.16
N ASP A 14 35.86 -10.63 1.35
CA ASP A 14 35.83 -9.99 2.66
C ASP A 14 34.54 -9.18 2.89
N ALA A 15 34.20 -8.96 4.16
CA ALA A 15 33.05 -8.11 4.51
C ALA A 15 33.22 -6.67 4.01
N PHE A 16 34.45 -6.11 4.10
CA PHE A 16 34.72 -4.75 3.64
C PHE A 16 34.56 -4.61 2.12
N SER A 17 35.01 -5.60 1.34
CA SER A 17 34.94 -5.54 -0.12
C SER A 17 33.49 -5.66 -0.61
N ARG A 18 32.68 -6.51 0.05
CA ARG A 18 31.23 -6.59 -0.22
C ARG A 18 30.52 -5.28 0.07
N ARG A 19 30.87 -4.59 1.17
CA ARG A 19 30.33 -3.26 1.50
C ARG A 19 30.70 -2.22 0.45
N LEU A 20 31.96 -2.20 0.00
CA LEU A 20 32.43 -1.24 -1.01
C LEU A 20 31.72 -1.38 -2.37
N MET A 21 31.41 -2.61 -2.79
CA MET A 21 30.78 -2.85 -4.10
C MET A 21 29.25 -2.94 -4.06
N ARG A 22 28.62 -2.74 -2.90
CA ARG A 22 27.18 -2.91 -2.74
C ARG A 22 26.43 -1.85 -3.56
N GLU A 23 25.51 -2.29 -4.40
CA GLU A 23 24.77 -1.41 -5.32
C GLU A 23 23.56 -0.73 -4.67
N ASN A 24 22.96 -1.35 -3.64
CA ASN A 24 21.72 -0.88 -3.01
C ASN A 24 21.80 -1.00 -1.49
N THR A 25 21.19 -0.05 -0.79
CA THR A 25 21.02 -0.06 0.66
C THR A 25 19.54 0.18 0.97
N LEU A 26 19.05 -0.49 2.01
CA LEU A 26 17.72 -0.28 2.56
C LEU A 26 17.86 0.56 3.84
N THR A 27 16.98 1.54 4.00
CA THR A 27 16.92 2.47 5.13
C THR A 27 15.49 2.59 5.63
N THR A 28 15.27 3.29 6.75
CA THR A 28 13.91 3.55 7.26
C THR A 28 13.12 4.50 6.37
N ASP A 29 13.80 5.35 5.60
CA ASP A 29 13.20 6.29 4.65
C ASP A 29 12.45 5.56 3.51
N ASP A 30 12.75 4.27 3.32
CA ASP A 30 12.14 3.44 2.30
C ASP A 30 10.84 2.76 2.78
N LEU A 31 10.44 2.94 4.04
CA LEU A 31 9.35 2.17 4.66
C LEU A 31 8.07 3.00 4.76
N ILE A 32 6.96 2.44 4.27
CA ILE A 32 5.61 2.92 4.55
C ILE A 32 4.91 1.85 5.37
N TRP A 33 4.23 2.24 6.45
CA TRP A 33 3.59 1.31 7.36
C TRP A 33 2.06 1.29 7.23
N PRO A 34 1.49 0.24 6.60
CA PRO A 34 0.06 0.00 6.60
C PRO A 34 -0.47 -0.34 8.00
N VAL A 35 -1.55 0.33 8.40
CA VAL A 35 -2.23 0.10 9.68
C VAL A 35 -3.74 -0.02 9.49
N PHE A 36 -4.36 -0.89 10.29
CA PHE A 36 -5.80 -1.10 10.30
C PHE A 36 -6.43 -0.36 11.47
N VAL A 37 -7.45 0.45 11.22
CA VAL A 37 -8.11 1.27 12.25
C VAL A 37 -9.56 0.84 12.40
N HIS A 38 -10.08 0.72 13.62
CA HIS A 38 -11.47 0.34 13.90
C HIS A 38 -12.05 1.18 15.05
N GLU A 39 -13.37 1.10 15.23
CA GLU A 39 -14.10 1.85 16.26
C GLU A 39 -13.99 1.24 17.67
N LEU A 40 -13.68 -0.06 17.79
CA LEU A 40 -13.70 -0.73 19.09
C LEU A 40 -12.47 -0.31 19.91
N SER A 41 -12.62 -0.27 21.23
CA SER A 41 -11.53 0.10 22.13
C SER A 41 -10.35 -0.88 22.07
N GLY A 42 -9.13 -0.35 22.11
CA GLY A 42 -7.91 -1.14 22.21
C GLY A 42 -7.47 -1.78 20.89
N ARG A 43 -6.92 -2.99 20.98
CA ARG A 43 -6.32 -3.74 19.87
C ARG A 43 -7.06 -5.04 19.62
N ALA A 44 -7.32 -5.36 18.36
CA ALA A 44 -7.87 -6.65 17.95
C ALA A 44 -6.89 -7.38 17.02
N PRO A 45 -6.32 -8.52 17.41
CA PRO A 45 -5.35 -9.24 16.58
C PRO A 45 -6.00 -9.78 15.29
N ILE A 46 -5.21 -9.84 14.21
CA ILE A 46 -5.64 -10.43 12.94
C ILE A 46 -4.99 -11.81 12.80
N ALA A 47 -5.80 -12.87 12.86
CA ALA A 47 -5.29 -14.24 12.95
C ALA A 47 -4.42 -14.65 11.74
N SER A 48 -4.81 -14.24 10.53
CA SER A 48 -4.08 -14.50 9.29
C SER A 48 -2.86 -13.59 9.09
N MET A 49 -2.64 -12.62 9.99
CA MET A 49 -1.47 -11.71 9.98
C MET A 49 -0.86 -11.61 11.39
N PRO A 50 -0.17 -12.67 11.87
CA PRO A 50 0.38 -12.70 13.22
C PRO A 50 1.27 -11.49 13.52
N GLY A 51 1.02 -10.82 14.65
CA GLY A 51 1.72 -9.59 15.04
C GLY A 51 1.10 -8.29 14.52
N VAL A 52 0.12 -8.36 13.62
CA VAL A 52 -0.67 -7.21 13.16
C VAL A 52 -2.02 -7.19 13.87
N ALA A 53 -2.51 -5.99 14.18
CA ALA A 53 -3.78 -5.78 14.85
C ALA A 53 -4.57 -4.63 14.20
N ARG A 54 -5.89 -4.67 14.38
CA ARG A 54 -6.77 -3.52 14.20
C ARG A 54 -6.66 -2.65 15.45
N LEU A 55 -6.52 -1.35 15.26
CA LEU A 55 -6.23 -0.38 16.30
C LEU A 55 -7.40 0.59 16.50
N SER A 56 -7.81 0.79 17.74
CA SER A 56 -8.61 1.97 18.09
C SER A 56 -7.83 3.25 17.78
N LEU A 57 -8.51 4.40 17.71
CA LEU A 57 -7.86 5.68 17.45
C LEU A 57 -6.74 5.99 18.46
N ASP A 58 -6.95 5.70 19.75
CA ASP A 58 -5.93 5.92 20.78
C ASP A 58 -4.68 5.03 20.59
N GLU A 59 -4.88 3.78 20.15
CA GLU A 59 -3.78 2.86 19.85
C GLU A 59 -3.05 3.26 18.56
N LEU A 60 -3.78 3.76 17.56
CA LEU A 60 -3.20 4.32 16.33
C LEU A 60 -2.24 5.47 16.66
N LEU A 61 -2.63 6.39 17.54
CA LEU A 61 -1.77 7.51 17.93
C LEU A 61 -0.48 7.03 18.64
N ARG A 62 -0.53 5.91 19.39
CA ARG A 62 0.69 5.32 19.98
C ARG A 62 1.59 4.68 18.94
N GLU A 63 1.02 4.02 17.93
CA GLU A 63 1.82 3.46 16.84
C GLU A 63 2.41 4.56 15.94
N ALA A 64 1.73 5.69 15.77
CA ALA A 64 2.27 6.86 15.09
C ALA A 64 3.46 7.49 15.82
N GLU A 65 3.39 7.59 17.16
CA GLU A 65 4.53 7.99 17.99
C GLU A 65 5.71 7.02 17.79
N ALA A 66 5.45 5.70 17.83
CA ALA A 66 6.47 4.69 17.58
C ALA A 66 7.04 4.75 16.15
N ALA A 67 6.22 5.10 15.14
CA ALA A 67 6.68 5.26 13.76
C ALA A 67 7.71 6.39 13.65
N LEU A 68 7.41 7.56 14.22
CA LEU A 68 8.35 8.69 14.29
C LEU A 68 9.59 8.33 15.09
N GLU A 69 9.42 7.71 16.26
CA GLU A 69 10.55 7.25 17.07
C GLU A 69 11.46 6.33 16.28
N LEU A 70 10.92 5.47 15.41
CA LEU A 70 11.63 4.53 14.56
C LEU A 70 12.19 5.14 13.26
N GLY A 71 11.77 6.35 12.89
CA GLY A 71 12.15 7.02 11.64
C GLY A 71 11.38 6.52 10.42
N ILE A 72 10.18 5.95 10.62
CA ILE A 72 9.29 5.56 9.53
C ILE A 72 8.55 6.82 9.03
N PRO A 73 8.69 7.19 7.75
CA PRO A 73 8.19 8.48 7.25
C PRO A 73 6.67 8.55 7.08
N VAL A 74 6.00 7.43 6.78
CA VAL A 74 4.59 7.43 6.40
C VAL A 74 3.83 6.26 7.04
N ILE A 75 2.62 6.55 7.52
CA ILE A 75 1.59 5.55 7.85
C ILE A 75 0.49 5.58 6.79
N ASP A 76 0.08 4.39 6.33
CA ASP A 76 -1.01 4.18 5.37
C ASP A 76 -2.24 3.59 6.08
N LEU A 77 -3.36 4.31 6.05
CA LEU A 77 -4.55 4.00 6.84
C LEU A 77 -5.56 3.14 6.06
N PHE A 78 -5.93 2.01 6.66
CA PHE A 78 -7.03 1.16 6.20
C PHE A 78 -8.14 1.11 7.27
N PRO A 79 -9.30 1.76 7.05
CA PRO A 79 -10.40 1.71 7.99
C PRO A 79 -11.13 0.36 7.93
N VAL A 80 -11.46 -0.18 9.09
CA VAL A 80 -12.29 -1.37 9.26
C VAL A 80 -13.70 -0.92 9.62
N ILE A 81 -14.53 -0.78 8.59
CA ILE A 81 -15.88 -0.22 8.70
C ILE A 81 -16.83 -1.26 9.31
N ASP A 82 -17.60 -0.82 10.31
CA ASP A 82 -18.66 -1.63 10.90
C ASP A 82 -19.68 -2.04 9.81
N PRO A 83 -20.22 -3.27 9.83
CA PRO A 83 -21.20 -3.70 8.85
C PRO A 83 -22.40 -2.76 8.68
N SER A 84 -22.81 -2.02 9.73
CA SER A 84 -23.89 -1.03 9.66
C SER A 84 -23.52 0.23 8.88
N GLY A 85 -22.24 0.52 8.70
CA GLY A 85 -21.73 1.60 7.86
C GLY A 85 -21.53 1.21 6.39
N LYS A 86 -21.83 -0.04 6.02
CA LYS A 86 -21.69 -0.51 4.63
C LYS A 86 -23.00 -0.33 3.86
N SER A 87 -22.93 0.19 2.64
CA SER A 87 -24.09 0.45 1.78
C SER A 87 -23.81 0.08 0.32
N LEU A 88 -24.83 0.17 -0.55
CA LEU A 88 -24.64 -0.05 -2.00
C LEU A 88 -23.98 1.16 -2.69
N ASP A 89 -24.24 2.36 -2.19
CA ASP A 89 -23.67 3.61 -2.69
C ASP A 89 -22.31 3.96 -2.05
N ALA A 90 -21.87 3.18 -1.06
CA ALA A 90 -20.63 3.40 -0.31
C ALA A 90 -20.53 4.77 0.38
N SER A 91 -21.66 5.39 0.76
CA SER A 91 -21.68 6.78 1.24
C SER A 91 -20.80 7.08 2.46
N GLU A 92 -20.49 6.06 3.27
CA GLU A 92 -19.58 6.18 4.41
C GLU A 92 -18.13 6.49 3.98
N ALA A 93 -17.76 6.20 2.72
CA ALA A 93 -16.43 6.50 2.19
C ALA A 93 -16.08 7.99 2.24
N TRP A 94 -17.06 8.87 2.06
CA TRP A 94 -16.87 10.33 2.08
C TRP A 94 -17.60 11.02 3.24
N ASN A 95 -17.96 10.26 4.28
CA ASN A 95 -18.53 10.85 5.49
C ASN A 95 -17.46 11.72 6.17
N PRO A 96 -17.66 13.03 6.37
CA PRO A 96 -16.66 13.88 7.02
C PRO A 96 -16.36 13.45 8.47
N ASP A 97 -17.29 12.75 9.12
CA ASP A 97 -17.15 12.17 10.46
C ASP A 97 -16.80 10.67 10.44
N GLY A 98 -16.56 10.12 9.25
CA GLY A 98 -16.14 8.74 9.04
C GLY A 98 -14.80 8.42 9.71
N LEU A 99 -14.55 7.12 9.89
CA LEU A 99 -13.39 6.64 10.64
C LEU A 99 -12.05 7.08 10.03
N ALA A 100 -11.89 7.02 8.71
CA ALA A 100 -10.66 7.43 8.03
C ALA A 100 -10.39 8.92 8.24
N GLN A 101 -11.40 9.77 8.03
CA GLN A 101 -11.33 11.21 8.15
C GLN A 101 -11.01 11.63 9.60
N ARG A 102 -11.64 10.99 10.60
CA ARG A 102 -11.31 11.22 12.02
C ARG A 102 -9.89 10.77 12.36
N ALA A 103 -9.44 9.63 11.82
CA ALA A 103 -8.08 9.15 12.02
C ALA A 103 -7.01 10.08 11.44
N VAL A 104 -7.23 10.58 10.21
CA VAL A 104 -6.36 11.59 9.58
C VAL A 104 -6.28 12.84 10.45
N ARG A 105 -7.43 13.43 10.82
CA ARG A 105 -7.45 14.66 11.65
C ARG A 105 -6.70 14.47 12.97
N ALA A 106 -6.90 13.34 13.65
CA ALA A 106 -6.23 13.05 14.91
C ALA A 106 -4.71 12.90 14.75
N LEU A 107 -4.26 12.20 13.71
CA LEU A 107 -2.84 12.05 13.40
C LEU A 107 -2.20 13.39 13.06
N LYS A 108 -2.78 14.17 12.15
CA LYS A 108 -2.22 15.46 11.75
C LYS A 108 -2.22 16.49 12.88
N ALA A 109 -3.22 16.44 13.77
CA ALA A 109 -3.24 17.31 14.95
C ALA A 109 -2.13 17.00 15.96
N ARG A 110 -1.73 15.72 16.09
CA ARG A 110 -0.75 15.27 17.08
C ARG A 110 0.68 15.16 16.53
N PHE A 111 0.81 14.78 15.26
CA PHE A 111 2.07 14.45 14.59
C PHE A 111 2.10 15.10 13.19
N PRO A 112 2.13 16.45 13.09
CA PRO A 112 2.08 17.15 11.80
C PRO A 112 3.22 16.75 10.83
N GLU A 113 4.36 16.31 11.36
CA GLU A 113 5.53 15.86 10.62
C GLU A 113 5.42 14.44 10.05
N LEU A 114 4.52 13.60 10.59
CA LEU A 114 4.30 12.25 10.07
C LEU A 114 3.47 12.35 8.79
N GLY A 115 3.96 11.70 7.72
CA GLY A 115 3.19 11.55 6.51
C GLY A 115 1.99 10.64 6.74
N VAL A 116 0.79 11.14 6.42
CA VAL A 116 -0.43 10.34 6.50
C VAL A 116 -0.94 10.04 5.10
N MET A 117 -1.07 8.76 4.79
CA MET A 117 -1.58 8.25 3.54
C MET A 117 -2.93 7.57 3.78
N THR A 118 -3.89 7.77 2.87
CA THR A 118 -5.18 7.07 2.89
C THR A 118 -5.44 6.31 1.60
N ASP A 119 -6.04 5.14 1.73
CA ASP A 119 -6.61 4.39 0.62
C ASP A 119 -7.87 5.07 0.07
N VAL A 120 -7.99 5.13 -1.26
CA VAL A 120 -9.20 5.57 -1.96
C VAL A 120 -9.71 4.40 -2.81
N ALA A 121 -10.73 3.74 -2.27
CA ALA A 121 -11.45 2.62 -2.85
C ALA A 121 -12.74 2.41 -2.04
N LEU A 122 -13.76 1.80 -2.67
CA LEU A 122 -15.06 1.62 -2.02
C LEU A 122 -15.22 0.25 -1.34
N ASP A 123 -14.27 -0.68 -1.49
CA ASP A 123 -14.41 -2.04 -0.97
C ASP A 123 -14.55 -2.18 0.56
N PRO A 124 -14.05 -1.26 1.41
CA PRO A 124 -14.33 -1.31 2.85
C PRO A 124 -15.77 -0.90 3.16
N TYR A 125 -16.39 -0.11 2.29
CA TYR A 125 -17.66 0.60 2.49
C TYR A 125 -18.84 -0.03 1.76
N THR A 126 -18.59 -0.93 0.79
CA THR A 126 -19.65 -1.60 0.04
C THR A 126 -20.15 -2.87 0.73
N THR A 127 -21.45 -3.15 0.64
CA THR A 127 -22.03 -4.40 1.16
C THR A 127 -21.56 -5.64 0.39
N HIS A 128 -21.12 -5.47 -0.85
CA HIS A 128 -20.64 -6.54 -1.74
C HIS A 128 -19.11 -6.64 -1.85
N GLY A 129 -18.34 -5.72 -1.24
CA GLY A 129 -16.88 -5.82 -1.18
C GLY A 129 -16.13 -5.62 -2.51
N GLN A 130 -16.78 -5.03 -3.52
CA GLN A 130 -16.13 -4.58 -4.76
C GLN A 130 -15.59 -3.16 -4.57
N ASP A 131 -14.55 -2.80 -5.32
CA ASP A 131 -13.87 -1.50 -5.20
C ASP A 131 -14.72 -0.32 -5.73
N GLY A 132 -15.84 -0.62 -6.40
CA GLY A 132 -16.74 0.36 -7.00
C GLY A 132 -18.23 0.01 -6.91
N ILE A 133 -19.07 0.89 -7.44
CA ILE A 133 -20.53 0.76 -7.49
C ILE A 133 -20.93 -0.24 -8.58
N ILE A 134 -21.87 -1.15 -8.27
CA ILE A 134 -22.29 -2.21 -9.20
C ILE A 134 -23.64 -1.93 -9.87
N ASP A 135 -23.80 -2.44 -11.10
CA ASP A 135 -25.10 -2.49 -11.79
C ASP A 135 -25.95 -3.70 -11.31
N ASP A 136 -27.16 -3.82 -11.85
CA ASP A 136 -28.08 -4.92 -11.54
C ASP A 136 -27.53 -6.32 -11.90
N LYS A 137 -26.47 -6.39 -12.72
CA LYS A 137 -25.80 -7.63 -13.13
C LYS A 137 -24.54 -7.89 -12.29
N GLY A 138 -24.18 -6.99 -11.37
CA GLY A 138 -22.98 -7.09 -10.54
C GLY A 138 -21.70 -6.60 -11.22
N TYR A 139 -21.79 -5.93 -12.37
CA TYR A 139 -20.64 -5.30 -13.02
C TYR A 139 -20.30 -3.98 -12.34
N VAL A 140 -19.02 -3.74 -12.06
CA VAL A 140 -18.54 -2.50 -11.43
C VAL A 140 -18.54 -1.39 -12.48
N LEU A 141 -19.36 -0.36 -12.26
CA LEU A 141 -19.56 0.77 -13.17
C LEU A 141 -18.44 1.80 -13.00
N ASN A 142 -17.67 2.01 -14.05
CA ASN A 142 -16.47 2.86 -14.03
C ASN A 142 -16.78 4.32 -13.64
N GLU A 143 -17.59 5.03 -14.43
CA GLU A 143 -17.78 6.48 -14.27
C GLU A 143 -18.46 6.83 -12.95
N ILE A 144 -19.50 6.07 -12.58
CA ILE A 144 -20.23 6.26 -11.31
C ILE A 144 -19.30 6.01 -10.12
N THR A 145 -18.38 5.05 -10.23
CA THR A 145 -17.39 4.79 -9.19
C THR A 145 -16.40 5.94 -9.10
N VAL A 146 -15.88 6.45 -10.23
CA VAL A 146 -14.96 7.60 -10.25
C VAL A 146 -15.58 8.82 -9.57
N GLU A 147 -16.87 9.11 -9.79
CA GLU A 147 -17.58 10.20 -9.08
C GLU A 147 -17.58 10.02 -7.55
N ALA A 148 -17.75 8.79 -7.06
CA ALA A 148 -17.70 8.48 -5.64
C ALA A 148 -16.27 8.59 -5.06
N LEU A 149 -15.26 8.11 -5.80
CA LEU A 149 -13.85 8.19 -5.40
C LEU A 149 -13.35 9.64 -5.34
N VAL A 150 -13.86 10.53 -6.21
CA VAL A 150 -13.61 11.97 -6.13
C VAL A 150 -14.14 12.54 -4.81
N LYS A 151 -15.38 12.20 -4.41
CA LYS A 151 -15.95 12.64 -3.11
C LYS A 151 -15.12 12.14 -1.93
N GLN A 152 -14.71 10.86 -1.96
CA GLN A 152 -13.85 10.29 -0.93
C GLN A 152 -12.52 11.04 -0.84
N SER A 153 -11.87 11.27 -1.98
CA SER A 153 -10.59 11.97 -2.07
C SER A 153 -10.66 13.38 -1.49
N LEU A 154 -11.68 14.15 -1.87
CA LEU A 154 -11.91 15.48 -1.31
C LEU A 154 -12.15 15.44 0.20
N SER A 155 -12.92 14.47 0.69
CA SER A 155 -13.15 14.33 2.14
C SER A 155 -11.86 14.01 2.92
N HIS A 156 -10.94 13.23 2.32
CA HIS A 156 -9.63 12.94 2.91
C HIS A 156 -8.71 14.17 2.87
N ALA A 157 -8.72 14.92 1.77
CA ALA A 157 -7.97 16.18 1.64
C ALA A 157 -8.44 17.23 2.65
N GLN A 158 -9.76 17.39 2.82
CA GLN A 158 -10.35 18.27 3.83
C GLN A 158 -10.03 17.84 5.27
N ALA A 159 -9.79 16.54 5.51
CA ALA A 159 -9.30 16.04 6.79
C ALA A 159 -7.81 16.32 7.04
N GLY A 160 -7.05 16.72 6.01
CA GLY A 160 -5.64 17.08 6.09
C GLY A 160 -4.66 15.98 5.65
N VAL A 161 -5.10 15.00 4.86
CA VAL A 161 -4.23 13.92 4.38
C VAL A 161 -3.08 14.46 3.53
N ASP A 162 -1.91 13.82 3.62
CA ASP A 162 -0.75 14.18 2.81
C ASP A 162 -0.77 13.50 1.43
N ILE A 163 -1.09 12.20 1.43
CA ILE A 163 -1.05 11.34 0.26
C ILE A 163 -2.38 10.61 0.14
N ILE A 164 -3.04 10.75 -1.00
CA ILE A 164 -4.19 9.94 -1.38
C ILE A 164 -3.69 8.80 -2.28
N SER A 165 -4.20 7.60 -2.06
CA SER A 165 -3.77 6.41 -2.79
C SER A 165 -4.94 5.66 -3.41
N PRO A 166 -5.39 6.07 -4.61
CA PRO A 166 -6.51 5.43 -5.31
C PRO A 166 -6.13 3.99 -5.69
N SER A 167 -6.77 3.02 -5.03
CA SER A 167 -6.48 1.59 -5.21
C SER A 167 -7.53 0.85 -6.01
N ASP A 168 -8.57 1.54 -6.45
CA ASP A 168 -9.77 1.02 -7.10
C ASP A 168 -9.58 0.39 -8.49
N MET A 169 -8.55 0.79 -9.24
CA MET A 169 -8.28 0.38 -10.64
C MET A 169 -9.40 0.76 -11.64
N MET A 170 -10.11 1.87 -11.41
CA MET A 170 -11.02 2.44 -12.41
C MET A 170 -10.25 3.24 -13.47
N ASP A 171 -10.77 3.25 -14.69
CA ASP A 171 -10.17 4.02 -15.79
C ASP A 171 -10.41 5.51 -15.57
N GLY A 172 -9.36 6.33 -15.64
CA GLY A 172 -9.44 7.79 -15.57
C GLY A 172 -9.61 8.39 -14.16
N ARG A 173 -9.54 7.57 -13.10
CA ARG A 173 -9.73 8.05 -11.72
C ARG A 173 -8.67 9.06 -11.30
N ILE A 174 -7.42 8.88 -11.72
CA ILE A 174 -6.31 9.74 -11.28
C ILE A 174 -6.55 11.17 -11.76
N GLY A 175 -6.88 11.34 -13.04
CA GLY A 175 -7.11 12.64 -13.63
C GLY A 175 -8.37 13.30 -13.07
N ALA A 176 -9.41 12.52 -12.80
CA ALA A 176 -10.62 13.01 -12.15
C ALA A 176 -10.35 13.52 -10.73
N ILE A 177 -9.62 12.74 -9.92
CA ILE A 177 -9.24 13.09 -8.56
C ILE A 177 -8.31 14.31 -8.55
N ARG A 178 -7.27 14.34 -9.38
CA ARG A 178 -6.35 15.48 -9.51
C ARG A 178 -7.08 16.77 -9.84
N ARG A 179 -7.94 16.77 -10.86
CA ARG A 179 -8.74 17.95 -11.22
C ARG A 179 -9.65 18.43 -10.09
N ALA A 180 -10.24 17.50 -9.34
CA ALA A 180 -11.10 17.85 -8.21
C ALA A 180 -10.32 18.44 -7.05
N LEU A 181 -9.17 17.85 -6.69
CA LEU A 181 -8.27 18.39 -5.66
C LEU A 181 -7.82 19.80 -6.03
N ASP A 182 -7.38 19.99 -7.27
CA ASP A 182 -6.91 21.30 -7.74
C ASP A 182 -8.04 22.36 -7.75
N ALA A 183 -9.27 21.95 -8.06
CA ALA A 183 -10.43 22.84 -8.06
C ALA A 183 -10.90 23.24 -6.65
N ASP A 184 -10.60 22.44 -5.62
CA ASP A 184 -10.89 22.70 -4.20
C ASP A 184 -9.66 23.25 -3.44
N ASP A 185 -8.67 23.79 -4.19
CA ASP A 185 -7.41 24.37 -3.67
C ASP A 185 -6.53 23.40 -2.85
N HIS A 186 -6.67 22.09 -3.04
CA HIS A 186 -5.85 21.03 -2.42
C HIS A 186 -4.58 20.70 -3.23
N LEU A 187 -3.82 21.74 -3.60
CA LEU A 187 -2.71 21.66 -4.57
C LEU A 187 -1.53 20.77 -4.11
N ASP A 188 -1.29 20.68 -2.81
CA ASP A 188 -0.14 19.95 -2.24
C ASP A 188 -0.48 18.50 -1.83
N VAL A 189 -1.73 18.06 -2.04
CA VAL A 189 -2.12 16.67 -1.80
C VAL A 189 -1.56 15.81 -2.92
N ARG A 190 -0.73 14.83 -2.53
CA ARG A 190 -0.07 13.93 -3.48
C ARG A 190 -0.99 12.77 -3.84
N ILE A 191 -0.86 12.27 -5.06
CA ILE A 191 -1.53 11.05 -5.52
C ILE A 191 -0.48 9.96 -5.73
N MET A 192 -0.57 8.90 -4.93
CA MET A 192 0.18 7.66 -5.15
C MET A 192 -0.75 6.66 -5.84
N ALA A 193 -0.68 6.59 -7.16
CA ALA A 193 -1.56 5.75 -7.94
C ALA A 193 -1.20 4.27 -7.78
N TYR A 194 -2.17 3.42 -7.44
CA TYR A 194 -2.04 1.98 -7.68
C TYR A 194 -2.24 1.71 -9.17
N SER A 195 -1.22 2.00 -9.96
CA SER A 195 -1.27 1.91 -11.41
C SER A 195 -1.25 0.47 -11.90
N ALA A 196 -0.39 -0.36 -11.31
CA ALA A 196 -0.27 -1.76 -11.69
C ALA A 196 -0.72 -2.66 -10.53
N LYS A 197 -2.03 -2.68 -10.25
CA LYS A 197 -2.66 -3.56 -9.25
C LYS A 197 -3.29 -4.78 -9.93
N TYR A 198 -2.75 -5.95 -9.62
CA TYR A 198 -3.12 -7.22 -10.24
C TYR A 198 -4.25 -7.95 -9.52
N ALA A 199 -5.05 -8.73 -10.25
CA ALA A 199 -6.06 -9.64 -9.73
C ALA A 199 -5.40 -10.82 -9.02
N SER A 200 -4.94 -10.59 -7.79
CA SER A 200 -4.03 -11.49 -7.08
C SER A 200 -4.69 -12.35 -6.00
N ALA A 201 -4.17 -13.56 -5.82
CA ALA A 201 -4.48 -14.45 -4.70
C ALA A 201 -3.78 -14.06 -3.38
N PHE A 202 -2.80 -13.14 -3.41
CA PHE A 202 -2.04 -12.75 -2.21
C PHE A 202 -2.79 -11.80 -1.26
N TYR A 203 -4.02 -11.38 -1.59
CA TYR A 203 -4.79 -10.42 -0.79
C TYR A 203 -5.67 -11.04 0.30
N GLY A 204 -5.72 -12.37 0.41
CA GLY A 204 -6.59 -13.06 1.38
C GLY A 204 -6.49 -12.51 2.81
N PRO A 205 -5.29 -12.44 3.42
CA PRO A 205 -5.16 -11.95 4.80
C PRO A 205 -5.57 -10.47 4.98
N PHE A 206 -5.40 -9.62 3.96
CA PHE A 206 -5.88 -8.24 3.98
C PHE A 206 -7.42 -8.20 4.00
N ARG A 207 -8.08 -9.02 3.19
CA ARG A 207 -9.55 -9.11 3.16
C ARG A 207 -10.12 -9.58 4.49
N ASP A 208 -9.40 -10.43 5.22
CA ASP A 208 -9.72 -10.77 6.61
C ASP A 208 -9.53 -9.56 7.54
N ALA A 209 -8.42 -8.83 7.38
CA ALA A 209 -8.07 -7.68 8.20
C ALA A 209 -9.12 -6.56 8.13
N VAL A 210 -9.57 -6.17 6.93
CA VAL A 210 -10.60 -5.14 6.73
C VAL A 210 -12.03 -5.67 6.79
N GLY A 211 -12.22 -6.98 6.97
CA GLY A 211 -13.54 -7.60 7.06
C GLY A 211 -14.32 -7.57 5.74
N SER A 212 -13.65 -7.51 4.59
CA SER A 212 -14.28 -7.52 3.26
C SER A 212 -14.40 -8.92 2.65
N ALA A 213 -13.70 -9.93 3.20
CA ALA A 213 -13.73 -11.30 2.69
C ALA A 213 -15.16 -11.89 2.64
N GLY A 214 -15.96 -11.68 3.69
CA GLY A 214 -17.35 -12.14 3.75
C GLY A 214 -18.28 -11.40 2.80
N ASN A 215 -18.00 -10.12 2.52
CA ASN A 215 -18.78 -9.30 1.59
C ASN A 215 -18.54 -9.72 0.14
N LEU A 216 -17.26 -9.89 -0.25
CA LEU A 216 -16.87 -10.28 -1.61
C LEU A 216 -17.32 -11.72 -1.95
N GLY A 217 -17.26 -12.63 -0.97
CA GLY A 217 -17.72 -14.00 -1.16
C GLY A 217 -16.97 -14.73 -2.27
N LYS A 218 -17.69 -15.12 -3.34
CA LYS A 218 -17.14 -15.81 -4.51
C LYS A 218 -16.84 -14.88 -5.69
N ALA A 219 -17.18 -13.60 -5.58
CA ALA A 219 -16.89 -12.64 -6.63
C ALA A 219 -15.37 -12.44 -6.74
N ASP A 220 -14.92 -12.14 -7.95
CA ASP A 220 -13.55 -11.76 -8.21
C ASP A 220 -13.48 -10.29 -8.65
N LYS A 221 -12.25 -9.82 -8.86
CA LYS A 221 -11.93 -8.44 -9.22
C LYS A 221 -11.29 -8.37 -10.63
N THR A 222 -11.49 -9.41 -11.45
CA THR A 222 -10.80 -9.59 -12.75
C THR A 222 -11.28 -8.66 -13.85
N THR A 223 -12.40 -7.97 -13.65
CA THR A 223 -12.94 -7.02 -14.63
C THR A 223 -12.32 -5.62 -14.51
N TYR A 224 -11.40 -5.39 -13.57
CA TYR A 224 -10.72 -4.10 -13.36
C TYR A 224 -9.30 -4.25 -12.82
N GLN A 225 -9.01 -5.24 -11.95
CA GLN A 225 -7.62 -5.56 -11.59
C GLN A 225 -6.95 -6.35 -12.72
N MET A 226 -5.67 -6.06 -12.95
CA MET A 226 -4.92 -6.58 -14.09
C MET A 226 -4.73 -8.10 -14.05
N ASP A 227 -4.64 -8.73 -15.22
CA ASP A 227 -4.26 -10.15 -15.31
C ASP A 227 -2.79 -10.33 -14.88
N PRO A 228 -2.49 -11.21 -13.90
CA PRO A 228 -1.12 -11.56 -13.51
C PRO A 228 -0.17 -11.97 -14.65
N ALA A 229 -0.70 -12.40 -15.79
CA ALA A 229 0.09 -12.78 -16.95
C ALA A 229 0.63 -11.57 -17.75
N ASN A 230 0.13 -10.36 -17.51
CA ASN A 230 0.40 -9.19 -18.35
C ASN A 230 1.50 -8.30 -17.75
N SER A 231 2.58 -8.08 -18.50
CA SER A 231 3.66 -7.16 -18.10
C SER A 231 3.65 -5.86 -18.92
N ASP A 232 3.36 -5.93 -20.23
CA ASP A 232 3.30 -4.74 -21.10
C ASP A 232 2.10 -3.84 -20.81
N GLU A 233 1.00 -4.43 -20.33
CA GLU A 233 -0.18 -3.68 -19.88
C GLU A 233 0.16 -2.74 -18.73
N ALA A 234 0.99 -3.16 -17.78
CA ALA A 234 1.38 -2.32 -16.64
C ALA A 234 2.07 -1.03 -17.09
N MET A 235 2.86 -1.07 -18.18
CA MET A 235 3.50 0.14 -18.68
C MET A 235 2.47 1.12 -19.26
N ARG A 236 1.39 0.61 -19.89
CA ARG A 236 0.31 1.46 -20.39
C ARG A 236 -0.49 2.10 -19.26
N GLU A 237 -0.87 1.32 -18.25
CA GLU A 237 -1.57 1.83 -17.06
C GLU A 237 -0.76 2.93 -16.36
N ILE A 238 0.54 2.69 -16.17
CA ILE A 238 1.44 3.65 -15.52
C ILE A 238 1.64 4.90 -16.36
N ALA A 239 1.75 4.77 -17.67
CA ALA A 239 1.83 5.92 -18.55
C ALA A 239 0.57 6.79 -18.45
N LEU A 240 -0.61 6.18 -18.43
CA LEU A 240 -1.89 6.89 -18.27
C LEU A 240 -1.96 7.63 -16.94
N ASP A 241 -1.66 6.96 -15.83
CA ASP A 241 -1.70 7.58 -14.49
C ASP A 241 -0.72 8.76 -14.37
N LEU A 242 0.46 8.66 -14.99
CA LEU A 242 1.43 9.76 -15.04
C LEU A 242 0.94 10.93 -15.89
N GLU A 243 0.34 10.67 -17.06
CA GLU A 243 -0.29 11.69 -17.90
C GLU A 243 -1.46 12.39 -17.18
N GLU A 244 -2.15 11.66 -16.31
CA GLU A 244 -3.27 12.13 -15.52
C GLU A 244 -2.87 12.91 -14.24
N GLY A 245 -1.58 12.93 -13.89
CA GLY A 245 -1.04 13.74 -12.80
C GLY A 245 -0.80 12.98 -11.49
N ALA A 246 -0.52 11.67 -11.55
CA ALA A 246 0.03 10.94 -10.40
C ALA A 246 1.43 11.45 -10.04
N ASP A 247 1.67 11.67 -8.74
CA ASP A 247 2.98 12.08 -8.20
C ASP A 247 3.90 10.88 -7.99
N MET A 248 3.29 9.73 -7.68
CA MET A 248 3.96 8.45 -7.50
C MET A 248 3.12 7.33 -8.12
N VAL A 249 3.79 6.27 -8.59
CA VAL A 249 3.12 5.08 -9.13
C VAL A 249 3.50 3.84 -8.33
N MET A 250 2.57 2.89 -8.20
CA MET A 250 2.74 1.70 -7.38
C MET A 250 2.44 0.40 -8.13
N VAL A 251 3.27 -0.61 -7.88
CA VAL A 251 3.02 -2.01 -8.26
C VAL A 251 2.51 -2.81 -7.06
N LYS A 252 1.41 -3.56 -7.24
CA LYS A 252 0.81 -4.41 -6.20
C LYS A 252 0.25 -5.70 -6.80
N PRO A 253 0.58 -6.91 -6.30
CA PRO A 253 1.49 -7.24 -5.20
C PRO A 253 2.96 -6.89 -5.46
N GLY A 254 3.80 -7.16 -4.46
CA GLY A 254 5.18 -6.73 -4.43
C GLY A 254 6.16 -7.77 -4.98
N MET A 255 6.60 -8.70 -4.14
CA MET A 255 7.64 -9.69 -4.46
C MET A 255 7.35 -10.50 -5.73
N PRO A 256 6.10 -10.93 -6.01
CA PRO A 256 5.79 -11.67 -7.24
C PRO A 256 5.87 -10.83 -8.53
N TYR A 257 6.02 -9.51 -8.44
CA TYR A 257 5.99 -8.57 -9.56
C TYR A 257 7.21 -7.62 -9.58
N LEU A 258 8.34 -8.07 -9.02
CA LEU A 258 9.59 -7.27 -9.00
C LEU A 258 10.13 -7.00 -10.41
N ASP A 259 9.81 -7.85 -11.39
CA ASP A 259 10.09 -7.62 -12.80
C ASP A 259 9.32 -6.41 -13.33
N VAL A 260 8.05 -6.24 -12.92
CA VAL A 260 7.23 -5.06 -13.26
C VAL A 260 7.83 -3.81 -12.59
N VAL A 261 8.14 -3.85 -11.29
CA VAL A 261 8.81 -2.74 -10.59
C VAL A 261 10.07 -2.30 -11.33
N ARG A 262 10.86 -3.27 -11.80
CA ARG A 262 12.09 -3.00 -12.56
C ARG A 262 11.82 -2.28 -13.87
N ARG A 263 10.84 -2.77 -14.65
CA ARG A 263 10.46 -2.15 -15.92
C ARG A 263 9.99 -0.70 -15.73
N VAL A 264 9.12 -0.47 -14.75
CA VAL A 264 8.60 0.88 -14.43
C VAL A 264 9.74 1.84 -14.16
N LYS A 265 10.68 1.43 -13.29
CA LYS A 265 11.81 2.29 -12.92
C LYS A 265 12.72 2.58 -14.11
N GLU A 266 12.96 1.61 -14.99
CA GLU A 266 13.81 1.78 -16.18
C GLU A 266 13.16 2.68 -17.24
N GLU A 267 11.86 2.50 -17.48
CA GLU A 267 11.11 3.15 -18.54
C GLU A 267 10.73 4.60 -18.18
N PHE A 268 10.13 4.80 -17.01
CA PHE A 268 9.55 6.10 -16.64
C PHE A 268 10.48 6.95 -15.76
N ARG A 269 11.35 6.32 -14.96
CA ARG A 269 12.29 7.02 -14.05
C ARG A 269 11.61 7.99 -13.06
N VAL A 270 10.37 7.70 -12.69
CA VAL A 270 9.54 8.44 -11.73
C VAL A 270 9.61 7.80 -10.34
N PRO A 271 9.13 8.46 -9.27
CA PRO A 271 8.93 7.82 -7.97
C PRO A 271 8.07 6.55 -8.09
N THR A 272 8.66 5.39 -7.75
CA THR A 272 8.07 4.07 -7.94
C THR A 272 7.97 3.36 -6.59
N PHE A 273 6.78 2.93 -6.23
CA PHE A 273 6.50 2.24 -4.97
C PHE A 273 6.05 0.80 -5.23
N ALA A 274 6.15 -0.04 -4.21
CA ALA A 274 5.65 -1.40 -4.26
C ALA A 274 5.02 -1.79 -2.94
N TYR A 275 4.00 -2.63 -2.97
CA TYR A 275 3.34 -3.11 -1.76
C TYR A 275 3.72 -4.57 -1.50
N GLN A 276 4.50 -4.83 -0.44
CA GLN A 276 4.66 -6.18 0.11
C GLN A 276 3.39 -6.59 0.84
N VAL A 277 2.47 -7.24 0.13
CA VAL A 277 1.08 -7.38 0.59
C VAL A 277 0.92 -8.40 1.71
N SER A 278 -0.30 -8.45 2.24
CA SER A 278 -0.65 -9.24 3.42
C SER A 278 -0.32 -10.74 3.29
N GLY A 279 -0.48 -11.31 2.09
CA GLY A 279 -0.13 -12.71 1.82
C GLY A 279 1.38 -12.95 1.81
N GLU A 280 2.16 -12.00 1.32
CA GLU A 280 3.64 -12.08 1.35
C GLU A 280 4.13 -12.01 2.80
N TYR A 281 3.55 -11.11 3.61
CA TYR A 281 3.80 -11.02 5.04
C TYR A 281 3.47 -12.33 5.76
N ALA A 282 2.25 -12.84 5.56
CA ALA A 282 1.76 -14.06 6.20
C ALA A 282 2.60 -15.28 5.82
N MET A 283 3.03 -15.38 4.56
CA MET A 283 3.91 -16.45 4.08
C MET A 283 5.25 -16.48 4.83
N LEU A 284 5.90 -15.32 4.99
CA LEU A 284 7.17 -15.21 5.71
C LEU A 284 6.99 -15.49 7.21
N LYS A 285 5.96 -14.92 7.84
CA LYS A 285 5.63 -15.18 9.25
C LYS A 285 5.37 -16.67 9.52
N ALA A 286 4.60 -17.33 8.65
CA ALA A 286 4.26 -18.74 8.81
C ALA A 286 5.51 -19.63 8.67
N ALA A 287 6.34 -19.40 7.65
CA ALA A 287 7.59 -20.14 7.46
C ALA A 287 8.56 -19.95 8.64
N ALA A 288 8.68 -18.73 9.15
CA ALA A 288 9.50 -18.43 10.32
C ALA A 288 8.97 -19.09 11.61
N ALA A 289 7.65 -19.01 11.86
CA ALA A 289 7.03 -19.63 13.02
C ALA A 289 7.18 -21.16 13.04
N ASN A 290 7.27 -21.79 11.87
CA ASN A 290 7.56 -23.22 11.71
C ASN A 290 9.06 -23.56 11.77
N GLY A 291 9.94 -22.56 11.95
CA GLY A 291 11.39 -22.75 11.97
C GLY A 291 12.00 -23.11 10.61
N TRP A 292 11.30 -22.87 9.51
CA TRP A 292 11.80 -23.17 8.16
C TRP A 292 12.73 -22.09 7.63
N LEU A 293 12.50 -20.84 8.03
CA LEU A 293 13.27 -19.67 7.61
C LEU A 293 13.67 -18.84 8.83
N ASP A 294 14.85 -18.20 8.75
CA ASP A 294 15.21 -17.13 9.66
C ASP A 294 14.44 -15.86 9.28
N GLU A 295 13.56 -15.40 10.16
CA GLU A 295 12.66 -14.30 9.88
C GLU A 295 13.41 -13.01 9.53
N ARG A 296 14.39 -12.63 10.35
CA ARG A 296 15.12 -11.37 10.20
C ARG A 296 15.89 -11.36 8.90
N MET A 297 16.61 -12.44 8.60
CA MET A 297 17.39 -12.54 7.37
C MET A 297 16.50 -12.52 6.13
N CYS A 298 15.43 -13.33 6.10
CA CYS A 298 14.56 -13.42 4.93
C CYS A 298 13.73 -12.15 4.69
N VAL A 299 13.26 -11.49 5.75
CA VAL A 299 12.50 -10.21 5.60
C VAL A 299 13.42 -9.10 5.09
N LEU A 300 14.64 -8.96 5.64
CA LEU A 300 15.60 -7.96 5.15
C LEU A 300 16.03 -8.25 3.71
N GLU A 301 16.20 -9.52 3.34
CA GLU A 301 16.51 -9.91 1.96
C GLU A 301 15.35 -9.61 1.00
N ALA A 302 14.11 -9.88 1.41
CA ALA A 302 12.90 -9.55 0.66
C ALA A 302 12.82 -8.03 0.40
N LEU A 303 12.95 -7.21 1.44
CA LEU A 303 12.92 -5.74 1.31
C LEU A 303 14.08 -5.18 0.47
N MET A 304 15.27 -5.76 0.58
CA MET A 304 16.39 -5.43 -0.30
C MET A 304 16.09 -5.77 -1.77
N ALA A 305 15.29 -6.80 -2.05
CA ALA A 305 14.90 -7.15 -3.41
C ALA A 305 14.02 -6.05 -4.05
N PHE A 306 13.14 -5.40 -3.29
CA PHE A 306 12.38 -4.24 -3.75
C PHE A 306 13.27 -3.05 -4.11
N LYS A 307 14.20 -2.68 -3.22
CA LYS A 307 15.17 -1.61 -3.49
C LYS A 307 15.99 -1.90 -4.74
N ARG A 308 16.50 -3.13 -4.87
CA ARG A 308 17.26 -3.58 -6.04
C ARG A 308 16.43 -3.58 -7.34
N ALA A 309 15.15 -3.93 -7.25
CA ALA A 309 14.24 -3.87 -8.40
C ALA A 309 14.01 -2.42 -8.84
N GLY A 310 14.04 -1.47 -7.91
CA GLY A 310 13.94 -0.04 -8.20
C GLY A 310 12.86 0.68 -7.41
N ALA A 311 12.29 0.07 -6.36
CA ALA A 311 11.33 0.78 -5.52
C ALA A 311 12.04 1.88 -4.70
N ASP A 312 11.48 3.08 -4.71
CA ASP A 312 11.90 4.20 -3.86
C ASP A 312 11.37 4.00 -2.44
N GLY A 313 10.13 3.52 -2.29
CA GLY A 313 9.55 3.11 -1.01
C GLY A 313 8.72 1.83 -1.12
N VAL A 314 8.53 1.16 0.01
CA VAL A 314 7.83 -0.12 0.12
C VAL A 314 6.78 -0.04 1.21
N LEU A 315 5.52 -0.31 0.86
CA LEU A 315 4.46 -0.52 1.82
C LEU A 315 4.62 -1.93 2.40
N THR A 316 4.88 -2.03 3.70
CA THR A 316 5.12 -3.32 4.34
C THR A 316 4.65 -3.36 5.79
N TYR A 317 3.96 -4.43 6.16
CA TYR A 317 3.57 -4.70 7.54
C TYR A 317 4.77 -5.04 8.44
N PHE A 318 5.95 -5.31 7.86
CA PHE A 318 7.20 -5.50 8.60
C PHE A 318 7.88 -4.18 8.97
N ALA A 319 7.39 -3.02 8.53
CA ALA A 319 8.03 -1.71 8.72
C ALA A 319 8.55 -1.47 10.16
N PRO A 320 7.74 -1.58 11.24
CA PRO A 320 8.23 -1.36 12.60
C PRO A 320 9.27 -2.39 13.05
N GLN A 321 9.12 -3.65 12.62
CA GLN A 321 10.05 -4.72 12.99
C GLN A 321 11.41 -4.53 12.32
N VAL A 322 11.40 -4.16 11.03
CA VAL A 322 12.60 -3.90 10.23
C VAL A 322 13.34 -2.66 10.72
N ALA A 323 12.62 -1.58 11.01
CA ALA A 323 13.22 -0.37 11.56
C ALA A 323 13.93 -0.64 12.91
N ARG A 324 13.36 -1.49 13.77
CA ARG A 324 14.04 -1.93 15.02
C ARG A 324 15.31 -2.73 14.73
N TRP A 325 15.24 -3.71 13.83
CA TRP A 325 16.42 -4.50 13.45
C TRP A 325 17.54 -3.65 12.83
N MET A 326 17.21 -2.57 12.12
CA MET A 326 18.20 -1.65 11.56
C MET A 326 18.92 -0.82 12.62
N ARG A 327 18.31 -0.59 13.79
CA ARG A 327 18.94 0.15 14.91
C ARG A 327 19.84 -0.70 15.79
N GLU A 328 19.58 -2.00 15.82
CA GLU A 328 20.36 -2.97 16.62
C GLU A 328 21.72 -3.33 15.99
N GLY A 329 21.94 -3.00 14.70
CA GLY A 329 23.15 -3.35 13.94
C GLY A 329 23.89 -2.14 13.41
#